data_AF-U1MZ80-F1
#
_entry.id   AF-U1MZ80-F1
#
_cell.length_a   1.000
_cell.length_b   1.000
_cell.length_c   1.000
_cell.angle_alpha   90.00
_cell.angle_beta   90.00
_cell.angle_gamma   90.00
#
_symmetry.space_group_name_H-M   'P 1'
#
loop_
_entity.id
_entity.type
_entity.pdbx_description
1 polymer ?
#
loop_
_entity_poly.entity_id
_entity_poly.type
_entity_poly.pdbx_seq_one_letter_code
_entity_poly.pdbx_strand_id
1 'polypeptide(L)' 'MSARTDPQDGARALFANPRLRAGLAVSNAALIIAIAFFFIDDTLTQLIMYAVAVIDAPVTIWVLGRVAETNG' A
#
# COMPACT_ATOMS: atom_id res chain seq x y z
N MET A 1 -25.70 -10.74 -24.90
CA MET A 1 -25.49 -9.60 -23.99
C MET A 1 -24.25 -9.92 -23.17
N SER A 2 -23.07 -9.58 -23.67
CA SER A 2 -21.80 -9.90 -23.01
C SER A 2 -21.67 -9.01 -21.78
N ALA A 3 -21.64 -9.63 -20.59
CA ALA A 3 -21.31 -8.94 -19.36
C ALA A 3 -19.92 -8.30 -19.55
N ARG A 4 -19.87 -6.98 -19.74
CA ARG A 4 -18.63 -6.22 -19.63
C ARG A 4 -18.26 -6.32 -18.15
N THR A 5 -17.46 -7.32 -17.80
CA THR A 5 -16.72 -7.30 -16.54
C THR A 5 -15.77 -6.12 -16.65
N ASP A 6 -16.17 -4.99 -16.06
CA ASP A 6 -15.27 -3.86 -16.00
C ASP A 6 -14.05 -4.31 -15.17
N PRO A 7 -12.82 -4.12 -15.65
CA PRO A 7 -11.61 -4.56 -14.95
C PRO A 7 -11.50 -4.00 -13.52
N GLN A 8 -12.26 -2.93 -13.23
CA GLN A 8 -12.40 -2.35 -11.90
C GLN A 8 -13.08 -3.29 -10.89
N ASP A 9 -13.99 -4.18 -11.32
CA ASP A 9 -14.67 -5.13 -10.42
C ASP A 9 -13.73 -6.24 -9.93
N GLY A 10 -12.82 -6.70 -10.80
CA GLY A 10 -11.76 -7.63 -10.43
C GLY A 10 -10.75 -7.01 -9.46
N ALA A 11 -10.35 -5.76 -9.70
CA ALA A 11 -9.45 -5.02 -8.81
C ALA A 11 -10.07 -4.78 -7.42
N ARG A 12 -11.37 -4.43 -7.36
CA ARG A 12 -12.12 -4.30 -6.10
C ARG A 12 -12.12 -5.59 -5.29
N ALA A 13 -12.42 -6.73 -5.92
CA ALA A 13 -12.38 -8.03 -5.27
C ALA A 13 -10.97 -8.40 -4.76
N LEU A 14 -9.92 -7.99 -5.49
CA LEU A 14 -8.53 -8.15 -5.07
C LEU A 14 -8.19 -7.30 -3.84
N PHE A 15 -8.55 -6.02 -3.83
CA PHE A 15 -8.27 -5.12 -2.70
C PHE A 15 -9.20 -5.34 -1.50
N ALA A 16 -10.36 -5.96 -1.67
CA ALA A 16 -11.20 -6.39 -0.55
C ALA A 16 -10.51 -7.49 0.30
N ASN A 17 -9.58 -8.25 -0.28
CA ASN A 17 -8.88 -9.29 0.45
C ASN A 17 -7.84 -8.68 1.43
N PRO A 18 -7.97 -8.90 2.74
CA PRO A 18 -7.06 -8.33 3.74
C PRO A 18 -5.60 -8.80 3.58
N ARG A 19 -5.38 -10.02 3.07
CA ARG A 19 -4.03 -10.55 2.84
C ARG A 19 -3.31 -9.83 1.70
N LEU A 20 -4.05 -9.48 0.63
CA LEU A 20 -3.48 -8.74 -0.50
C LEU A 20 -3.17 -7.29 -0.12
N ARG A 21 -4.03 -6.66 0.67
CA ARG A 21 -3.77 -5.32 1.24
C ARG A 21 -2.52 -5.31 2.12
N ALA A 22 -2.39 -6.30 3.02
CA ALA A 22 -1.20 -6.43 3.85
C ALA A 22 0.06 -6.68 3.01
N GLY A 23 -0.02 -7.53 1.99
CA GLY A 23 1.10 -7.77 1.07
C GLY A 23 1.54 -6.51 0.33
N LEU A 24 0.58 -5.72 -0.17
CA LEU A 24 0.86 -4.43 -0.80
C LEU A 24 1.51 -3.44 0.17
N ALA A 25 0.95 -3.29 1.38
CA ALA A 25 1.47 -2.42 2.42
C ALA A 25 2.91 -2.79 2.80
N VAL A 26 3.18 -4.09 3.02
CA VAL A 26 4.52 -4.58 3.33
C VAL A 26 5.49 -4.37 2.16
N SER A 27 5.04 -4.61 0.92
CA SER A 27 5.88 -4.39 -0.26
C SER A 27 6.28 -2.92 -0.43
N ASN A 28 5.35 -2.00 -0.16
CA ASN A 28 5.60 -0.57 -0.26
C ASN A 28 6.55 -0.11 0.85
N ALA A 29 6.31 -0.54 2.10
CA ALA A 29 7.20 -0.25 3.22
C ALA A 29 8.62 -0.79 2.97
N ALA A 30 8.76 -2.01 2.44
CA ALA A 30 10.06 -2.58 2.09
C ALA A 30 10.78 -1.76 1.02
N LEU A 31 10.05 -1.22 0.04
CA LEU A 31 10.60 -0.38 -1.00
C LEU A 31 11.10 0.97 -0.46
N ILE A 32 10.35 1.60 0.44
CA ILE A 32 10.77 2.83 1.12
C ILE A 32 12.05 2.57 1.94
N ILE A 33 12.09 1.47 2.71
CA ILE A 33 13.26 1.07 3.50
C ILE A 33 14.47 0.83 2.59
N ALA A 34 14.29 0.14 1.47
CA ALA A 34 15.38 -0.11 0.52
C ALA A 34 15.92 1.20 -0.08
N ILE A 35 15.04 2.14 -0.46
CA ILE A 35 15.46 3.45 -0.97
C ILE A 35 16.26 4.22 0.09
N ALA A 36 15.74 4.27 1.31
CA ALA A 36 16.41 4.95 2.42
C ALA A 36 17.80 4.37 2.70
N PHE A 37 17.93 3.03 2.71
CA PHE A 37 19.18 2.35 3.01
C PHE A 37 20.23 2.50 1.90
N PHE A 38 19.83 2.37 0.63
CA PHE A 38 20.78 2.33 -0.50
C PHE A 38 21.10 3.70 -1.12
N PHE A 39 20.20 4.68 -1.00
CA PHE A 39 20.30 5.94 -1.78
C PHE A 39 20.36 7.20 -0.94
N ILE A 40 20.17 7.12 0.38
CA ILE A 40 20.22 8.30 1.26
C ILE A 40 21.38 8.14 2.22
N ASP A 41 22.37 9.02 2.14
CA ASP A 41 23.52 9.02 3.05
C ASP A 41 23.27 9.86 4.33
N ASP A 42 22.34 10.82 4.25
CA ASP A 42 21.99 11.67 5.37
C ASP A 42 21.19 10.91 6.44
N THR A 43 21.74 10.82 7.64
CA THR A 43 21.17 10.05 8.75
C THR A 43 19.80 10.56 9.18
N LEU A 44 19.58 11.88 9.17
CA LEU A 44 18.29 12.46 9.54
C LEU A 44 17.21 12.07 8.52
N THR A 45 17.54 12.17 7.24
CA THR A 45 16.63 11.81 6.15
C THR A 45 16.32 10.31 6.12
N GLN A 46 17.31 9.45 6.38
CA GLN A 46 17.08 8.01 6.56
C GLN A 46 16.10 7.72 7.70
N LEU A 47 16.29 8.37 8.86
CA LEU A 47 15.46 8.15 10.04
C LEU A 47 14.00 8.59 9.80
N ILE A 48 13.82 9.73 9.10
CA ILE A 48 12.50 10.20 8.67
C ILE A 48 11.86 9.20 7.72
N MET A 49 12.60 8.68 6.73
CA MET A 49 12.06 7.69 5.81
C MET A 49 11.66 6.38 6.50
N TYR A 50 12.41 5.91 7.48
CA TYR A 50 12.02 4.74 8.27
C TYR A 50 10.77 5.03 9.12
N ALA A 51 10.67 6.21 9.72
CA ALA A 51 9.46 6.62 10.43
C ALA A 51 8.23 6.65 9.48
N VAL A 52 8.41 7.17 8.27
CA VAL A 52 7.38 7.15 7.23
C VAL A 52 7.01 5.71 6.86
N ALA A 53 7.96 4.82 6.62
CA ALA A 53 7.69 3.42 6.28
C ALA A 53 6.89 2.68 7.37
N VAL A 54 7.17 2.96 8.65
CA VAL A 54 6.43 2.39 9.79
C VAL A 54 4.99 2.89 9.83
N ILE A 55 4.76 4.17 9.52
CA ILE A 55 3.42 4.77 9.48
C ILE A 55 2.65 4.39 8.21
N ASP A 56 3.35 4.19 7.10
CA ASP A 56 2.78 3.93 5.79
C ASP A 56 2.00 2.61 5.74
N ALA A 57 2.50 1.56 6.40
CA ALA A 57 1.83 0.26 6.42
C ALA A 57 0.41 0.30 7.02
N PRO A 58 0.17 0.82 8.24
CA PRO A 58 -1.18 0.93 8.80
C PRO A 58 -2.05 1.93 8.04
N VAL A 59 -1.47 3.05 7.55
CA VAL A 59 -2.20 4.04 6.74
C VAL A 59 -2.69 3.41 5.43
N THR A 60 -1.84 2.65 4.74
CA THR A 60 -2.19 1.95 3.50
C THR A 60 -3.32 0.95 3.73
N ILE A 61 -3.26 0.16 4.80
CA ILE A 61 -4.35 -0.79 5.13
C ILE A 61 -5.66 -0.04 5.41
N TRP A 62 -5.60 1.06 6.16
CA TRP A 62 -6.77 1.87 6.52
C TRP A 62 -7.40 2.57 5.31
N VAL A 63 -6.58 3.18 4.45
CA VAL A 63 -7.03 3.85 3.21
C VAL A 63 -7.64 2.82 2.25
N LEU A 64 -6.99 1.68 2.02
CA LEU A 64 -7.52 0.63 1.15
C LEU A 64 -8.84 0.04 1.68
N GLY A 65 -8.99 -0.05 3.01
CA GLY A 65 -10.27 -0.41 3.64
C GLY A 65 -11.37 0.62 3.35
N ARG A 66 -11.09 1.90 3.59
CA ARG A 66 -12.02 3.01 3.29
C ARG A 66 -12.41 3.09 1.82
N VAL A 67 -11.47 2.89 0.90
CA VAL A 67 -11.74 2.91 -0.55
C VAL A 67 -12.66 1.77 -0.97
N ALA A 68 -12.51 0.60 -0.35
CA ALA A 68 -13.41 -0.54 -0.55
C ALA A 68 -14.81 -0.29 0.02
N GLU A 69 -14.92 0.41 1.15
CA GLU A 69 -16.21 0.71 1.82
C GLU A 69 -16.97 1.88 1.20
N THR A 70 -16.28 2.93 0.74
CA THR A 70 -16.92 4.18 0.26
C THR A 70 -17.41 4.09 -1.19
N ASN A 71 -16.94 3.09 -1.96
CA ASN A 71 -17.32 2.87 -3.36
C ASN A 71 -18.15 1.58 -3.56
N GLY A 72 -18.66 0.99 -2.48
CA GLY A 72 -19.65 -0.10 -2.50
C GLY A 72 -21.06 0.44 -2.31
#